data_AF-A0AAE1G9H1-F1
#
_entry.id   AF-A0AAE1G9H1-F1
#
_cell.length_a   1.000
_cell.length_b   1.000
_cell.length_c   1.000
_cell.angle_alpha   90.00
_cell.angle_beta   90.00
_cell.angle_gamma   90.00
#
_symmetry.space_group_name_H-M   'P 1'
#
loop_
_entity.id
_entity.type
_entity.pdbx_description
1 polymer ?
#
loop_
_entity_poly.entity_id
_entity_poly.type
_entity_poly.pdbx_seq_one_letter_code
_entity_poly.pdbx_strand_id
1 'polypeptide(L)'
;MERNFRPNFTYQDFAPHFTAEFFDPEQWAEVFQASGARYVVLTSKHHEGFTNWPSAVSWNWNSMDVGPKRDLVGDLAKAIRSKATDIHFGLYHSLFEWFNPLYLMDKKNNFTTNYFVKTKTMPELYELVSQYQPEVIWSDGDWEAHDWYWNSTVFLAWLFNSSPVKDTVVVNDRWGIGINCKHGSYYTCSDRYNPGVLQDHKWENAMTLDRLSWGYRREATLSDYLSIHDLLTTLAQTVSCGGNLLVNVGPTHDGRLPTIMEERLRQLGWWLDINGAAVYSTKPWTHQNDSFTHGVW
;
A
#
# COMPACT_ATOMS: atom_id res chain seq x y z
N MET A 1 -25.99 3.83 4.06
CA MET A 1 -26.31 4.40 2.73
C MET A 1 -27.57 5.23 2.75
N GLU A 2 -28.71 4.68 3.20
CA GLU A 2 -30.06 5.30 3.13
C GLU A 2 -30.19 6.72 3.71
N ARG A 3 -29.44 7.07 4.77
CA ARG A 3 -29.49 8.42 5.36
C ARG A 3 -28.86 9.51 4.48
N ASN A 4 -27.83 9.16 3.70
CA ASN A 4 -26.95 10.13 3.05
C ASN A 4 -27.00 10.07 1.52
N PHE A 5 -27.58 9.01 0.95
CA PHE A 5 -27.65 8.77 -0.49
C PHE A 5 -29.08 8.46 -0.90
N ARG A 6 -29.39 8.72 -2.19
CA ARG A 6 -30.70 8.44 -2.76
C ARG A 6 -31.10 6.97 -2.59
N PRO A 7 -32.40 6.63 -2.58
CA PRO A 7 -32.85 5.26 -2.59
C PRO A 7 -32.20 4.45 -3.73
N ASN A 8 -31.87 3.18 -3.45
CA ASN A 8 -31.21 2.25 -4.37
C ASN A 8 -29.78 2.62 -4.80
N PHE A 9 -29.12 3.58 -4.14
CA PHE A 9 -27.71 3.86 -4.40
C PHE A 9 -26.83 2.69 -3.93
N THR A 10 -26.06 2.14 -4.85
CA THR A 10 -25.11 1.02 -4.67
C THR A 10 -23.69 1.53 -4.53
N TYR A 11 -22.75 0.67 -4.11
CA TYR A 11 -21.34 1.05 -4.02
C TYR A 11 -20.79 1.43 -5.41
N GLN A 12 -21.24 0.74 -6.46
CA GLN A 12 -20.80 0.93 -7.83
C GLN A 12 -21.16 2.32 -8.38
N ASP A 13 -22.21 2.95 -7.85
CA ASP A 13 -22.60 4.31 -8.21
C ASP A 13 -21.58 5.38 -7.77
N PHE A 14 -20.58 5.03 -6.94
CA PHE A 14 -19.47 5.93 -6.62
C PHE A 14 -18.41 6.01 -7.74
N ALA A 15 -18.28 5.01 -8.61
CA ALA A 15 -17.21 4.99 -9.59
C ALA A 15 -17.21 6.21 -10.54
N PRO A 16 -18.36 6.71 -11.04
CA PRO A 16 -18.40 7.95 -11.82
C PRO A 16 -18.06 9.21 -11.01
N HIS A 17 -18.16 9.16 -9.68
CA HIS A 17 -17.84 10.29 -8.78
C HIS A 17 -16.35 10.35 -8.41
N PHE A 18 -15.60 9.28 -8.65
CA PHE A 18 -14.15 9.30 -8.56
C PHE A 18 -13.60 9.93 -9.84
N THR A 19 -13.29 11.23 -9.79
CA THR A 19 -12.89 11.98 -11.00
C THR A 19 -11.40 12.15 -11.14
N ALA A 20 -10.65 12.16 -10.02
CA ALA A 20 -9.23 12.48 -10.00
C ALA A 20 -8.87 13.78 -10.78
N GLU A 21 -9.78 14.77 -10.80
CA GLU A 21 -9.69 15.98 -11.61
C GLU A 21 -8.43 16.81 -11.37
N PHE A 22 -7.97 16.85 -10.13
CA PHE A 22 -6.76 17.55 -9.67
C PHE A 22 -5.61 16.58 -9.36
N PHE A 23 -5.68 15.34 -9.86
CA PHE A 23 -4.56 14.41 -9.75
C PHE A 23 -3.38 14.87 -10.61
N ASP A 24 -2.34 15.34 -9.93
CA ASP A 24 -1.05 15.66 -10.52
C ASP A 24 0.02 14.69 -9.99
N PRO A 25 0.46 13.70 -10.79
CA PRO A 25 1.45 12.72 -10.36
C PRO A 25 2.82 13.35 -10.10
N GLU A 26 3.17 14.45 -10.76
CA GLU A 26 4.44 15.16 -10.54
C GLU A 26 4.41 15.91 -9.20
N GLN A 27 3.27 16.52 -8.86
CA GLN A 27 3.07 17.10 -7.54
C GLN A 27 3.16 16.04 -6.44
N TRP A 28 2.53 14.88 -6.62
CA TRP A 28 2.62 13.78 -5.65
C TRP A 28 4.06 13.29 -5.50
N ALA A 29 4.77 13.08 -6.61
CA ALA A 29 6.16 12.68 -6.61
C ALA A 29 7.06 13.69 -5.87
N GLU A 30 6.84 15.00 -6.08
CA GLU A 30 7.54 16.06 -5.35
C GLU A 30 7.25 15.99 -3.85
N VAL A 31 5.99 15.85 -3.44
CA VAL A 31 5.62 15.75 -2.01
C VAL A 31 6.27 14.52 -1.36
N PHE A 32 6.25 13.37 -2.04
CA PHE A 32 6.87 12.15 -1.52
C PHE A 32 8.39 12.28 -1.43
N GLN A 33 9.05 12.88 -2.42
CA GLN A 33 10.49 13.17 -2.35
C GLN A 33 10.80 14.14 -1.22
N ALA A 34 10.03 15.22 -1.10
CA ALA A 34 10.17 16.22 -0.06
C ALA A 34 9.89 15.67 1.35
N SER A 35 9.19 14.54 1.47
CA SER A 35 8.95 13.84 2.74
C SER A 35 10.14 13.01 3.23
N GLY A 36 11.14 12.80 2.38
CA GLY A 36 12.26 11.88 2.65
C GLY A 36 11.92 10.40 2.45
N ALA A 37 10.79 10.07 1.83
CA ALA A 37 10.47 8.69 1.47
C ALA A 37 11.49 8.12 0.48
N ARG A 38 11.78 6.82 0.60
CA ARG A 38 12.64 6.08 -0.36
C ARG A 38 11.86 5.14 -1.25
N TYR A 39 10.59 4.91 -0.94
CA TYR A 39 9.67 4.14 -1.76
C TYR A 39 8.24 4.62 -1.52
N VAL A 40 7.38 4.35 -2.50
CA VAL A 40 5.93 4.59 -2.44
C VAL A 40 5.21 3.30 -2.80
N VAL A 41 4.08 3.02 -2.15
CA VAL A 41 3.21 1.89 -2.49
C VAL A 41 1.83 2.42 -2.82
N LEU A 42 1.45 2.38 -4.10
CA LEU A 42 0.12 2.82 -4.54
C LEU A 42 -0.86 1.64 -4.52
N THR A 43 -2.07 1.86 -4.00
CA THR A 43 -3.19 0.94 -4.14
C THR A 43 -3.56 0.77 -5.62
N SER A 44 -3.13 -0.32 -6.24
CA SER A 44 -3.53 -0.68 -7.60
C SER A 44 -5.01 -1.10 -7.61
N LYS A 45 -5.38 -2.00 -6.68
CA LYS A 45 -6.72 -2.52 -6.46
C LYS A 45 -6.91 -2.79 -4.98
N HIS A 46 -8.02 -2.32 -4.41
CA HIS A 46 -8.43 -2.66 -3.06
C HIS A 46 -9.63 -3.64 -3.08
N HIS A 47 -10.17 -3.99 -1.91
CA HIS A 47 -11.13 -5.08 -1.76
C HIS A 47 -12.45 -4.88 -2.53
N GLU A 48 -12.80 -3.66 -2.91
CA GLU A 48 -13.96 -3.40 -3.78
C GLU A 48 -13.73 -3.83 -5.24
N GLY A 49 -12.49 -4.15 -5.62
CA GLY A 49 -12.11 -4.65 -6.93
C GLY A 49 -11.91 -3.60 -8.01
N PHE A 50 -12.01 -2.31 -7.68
CA PHE A 50 -11.77 -1.23 -8.65
C PHE A 50 -10.28 -1.10 -8.92
N THR A 51 -9.89 -1.14 -10.19
CA THR A 51 -8.47 -1.04 -10.58
C THR A 51 -8.10 0.39 -10.99
N ASN A 52 -7.04 0.92 -10.41
CA ASN A 52 -6.47 2.24 -10.73
C ASN A 52 -5.60 2.24 -12.00
N TRP A 53 -5.73 1.19 -12.82
CA TRP A 53 -5.09 1.02 -14.13
C TRP A 53 -6.06 0.32 -15.09
N PRO A 54 -5.87 0.38 -16.42
CA PRO A 54 -6.79 -0.19 -17.41
C PRO A 54 -6.65 -1.72 -17.52
N SER A 55 -6.95 -2.46 -16.46
CA SER A 55 -6.77 -3.92 -16.49
C SER A 55 -7.70 -4.61 -17.48
N ALA A 56 -7.15 -5.50 -18.31
CA ALA A 56 -7.92 -6.23 -19.32
C ALA A 56 -9.00 -7.14 -18.72
N VAL A 57 -8.83 -7.60 -17.48
CA VAL A 57 -9.79 -8.45 -16.75
C VAL A 57 -10.66 -7.67 -15.75
N SER A 58 -10.53 -6.34 -15.72
CA SER A 58 -11.38 -5.40 -14.96
C SER A 58 -12.16 -4.45 -15.86
N TRP A 59 -12.51 -4.89 -17.06
CA TRP A 59 -13.30 -4.09 -18.00
C TRP A 59 -14.56 -3.52 -17.32
N ASN A 60 -14.85 -2.24 -17.58
CA ASN A 60 -15.92 -1.45 -16.96
C ASN A 60 -15.85 -1.25 -15.43
N TRP A 61 -14.79 -1.70 -14.76
CA TRP A 61 -14.58 -1.49 -13.32
C TRP A 61 -13.12 -1.08 -13.05
N ASN A 62 -12.67 -0.06 -13.78
CA ASN A 62 -11.34 0.50 -13.69
C ASN A 62 -11.32 2.00 -14.01
N SER A 63 -10.25 2.67 -13.61
CA SER A 63 -10.04 4.12 -13.74
C SER A 63 -10.01 4.66 -15.18
N MET A 64 -9.74 3.82 -16.17
CA MET A 64 -9.81 4.20 -17.59
C MET A 64 -11.24 4.11 -18.14
N ASP A 65 -11.99 3.08 -17.73
CA ASP A 65 -13.34 2.83 -18.23
C ASP A 65 -14.42 3.65 -17.53
N VAL A 66 -14.22 4.04 -16.26
CA VAL A 66 -15.18 4.86 -15.51
C VAL A 66 -14.45 5.79 -14.53
N GLY A 67 -15.03 6.98 -14.31
CA GLY A 67 -14.45 7.99 -13.43
C GLY A 67 -13.32 8.76 -14.12
N PRO A 68 -12.03 8.59 -13.74
CA PRO A 68 -10.93 9.46 -14.19
C PRO A 68 -10.59 9.45 -15.68
N LYS A 69 -10.94 8.38 -16.40
CA LYS A 69 -10.53 8.14 -17.80
C LYS A 69 -9.00 8.19 -17.98
N ARG A 70 -8.28 7.61 -17.03
CA ARG A 70 -6.83 7.77 -16.89
C ARG A 70 -6.19 6.53 -16.27
N ASP A 71 -4.97 6.19 -16.72
CA ASP A 71 -4.14 5.17 -16.06
C ASP A 71 -3.37 5.82 -14.90
N LEU A 72 -3.94 5.74 -13.69
CA LEU A 72 -3.37 6.42 -12.52
C LEU A 72 -2.08 5.73 -12.04
N VAL A 73 -2.01 4.40 -12.14
CA VAL A 73 -0.80 3.63 -11.81
C VAL A 73 0.34 3.99 -12.75
N GLY A 74 0.10 3.98 -14.06
CA GLY A 74 1.10 4.31 -15.07
C GLY A 74 1.62 5.73 -14.94
N ASP A 75 0.73 6.68 -14.70
CA ASP A 75 1.11 8.09 -14.55
C ASP A 75 1.94 8.35 -13.29
N LEU A 76 1.57 7.77 -12.14
CA LEU A 76 2.39 7.89 -10.94
C LEU A 76 3.73 7.16 -11.09
N ALA A 77 3.74 5.96 -11.67
CA ALA A 77 4.97 5.21 -11.91
C ALA A 77 5.96 6.01 -12.77
N LYS A 78 5.47 6.74 -13.79
CA LYS A 78 6.28 7.59 -14.65
C LYS A 78 6.85 8.79 -13.89
N ALA A 79 6.05 9.47 -13.06
CA ALA A 79 6.52 10.60 -12.26
C ALA A 79 7.59 10.18 -11.23
N ILE A 80 7.37 9.06 -10.54
CA ILE A 80 8.29 8.50 -9.54
C ILE A 80 9.60 7.99 -10.15
N ARG A 81 9.60 7.59 -11.43
CA ARG A 81 10.81 7.19 -12.15
C ARG A 81 11.42 8.32 -12.97
N SER A 82 10.86 9.51 -12.90
CA SER A 82 11.47 10.68 -13.52
C SER A 82 12.82 10.98 -12.85
N LYS A 83 13.68 11.75 -13.51
CA LYS A 83 14.97 12.15 -12.93
C LYS A 83 14.83 13.09 -11.72
N ALA A 84 13.61 13.45 -11.33
CA ALA A 84 13.34 14.33 -10.21
C ALA A 84 13.30 13.59 -8.86
N THR A 85 13.24 12.25 -8.86
CA THR A 85 13.06 11.46 -7.65
C THR A 85 14.00 10.25 -7.60
N ASP A 86 14.41 9.90 -6.39
CA ASP A 86 15.19 8.67 -6.10
C ASP A 86 14.30 7.63 -5.36
N ILE A 87 13.00 7.65 -5.66
CA ILE A 87 12.00 6.85 -4.96
C ILE A 87 11.74 5.54 -5.72
N HIS A 88 11.78 4.42 -5.00
CA HIS A 88 11.37 3.12 -5.54
C HIS A 88 9.84 3.03 -5.67
N PHE A 89 9.36 2.45 -6.77
CA PHE A 89 7.93 2.36 -7.05
C PHE A 89 7.37 0.99 -6.66
N GLY A 90 6.34 0.99 -5.80
CA GLY A 90 5.65 -0.20 -5.32
C GLY A 90 4.14 -0.15 -5.55
N LEU A 91 3.52 -1.32 -5.53
CA LEU A 91 2.09 -1.48 -5.71
C LEU A 91 1.47 -2.37 -4.64
N TYR A 92 0.40 -1.89 -4.03
CA TYR A 92 -0.50 -2.68 -3.21
C TYR A 92 -1.53 -3.36 -4.11
N HIS A 93 -1.86 -4.62 -3.83
CA HIS A 93 -2.91 -5.34 -4.54
C HIS A 93 -3.70 -6.25 -3.60
N SER A 94 -5.01 -6.05 -3.53
CA SER A 94 -5.88 -6.98 -2.80
C SER A 94 -6.13 -8.26 -3.59
N LEU A 95 -5.90 -9.40 -2.95
CA LEU A 95 -6.11 -10.72 -3.54
C LEU A 95 -7.59 -11.05 -3.76
N PHE A 96 -8.51 -10.45 -2.99
CA PHE A 96 -9.95 -10.73 -3.05
C PHE A 96 -10.80 -9.52 -3.46
N GLU A 97 -12.07 -9.78 -3.76
CA GLU A 97 -13.05 -8.76 -4.13
C GLU A 97 -14.39 -8.99 -3.43
N TRP A 98 -14.93 -7.96 -2.77
CA TRP A 98 -16.18 -8.00 -2.01
C TRP A 98 -17.37 -8.47 -2.85
N PHE A 99 -17.45 -8.01 -4.09
CA PHE A 99 -18.64 -8.15 -4.93
C PHE A 99 -18.46 -9.08 -6.13
N ASN A 100 -17.26 -9.65 -6.34
CA ASN A 100 -17.00 -10.44 -7.53
C ASN A 100 -17.73 -11.79 -7.47
N PRO A 101 -18.61 -12.10 -8.44
CA PRO A 101 -19.38 -13.35 -8.41
C PRO A 101 -18.52 -14.60 -8.41
N LEU A 102 -17.36 -14.59 -9.05
CA LEU A 102 -16.44 -15.74 -9.06
C LEU A 102 -15.81 -15.95 -7.68
N TYR A 103 -15.43 -14.86 -7.00
CA TYR A 103 -14.91 -14.96 -5.63
C TYR A 103 -15.98 -15.50 -4.67
N LEU A 104 -17.19 -14.95 -4.75
CA LEU A 104 -18.32 -15.40 -3.93
C LEU A 104 -18.68 -16.86 -4.22
N MET A 105 -18.56 -17.31 -5.47
CA MET A 105 -18.75 -18.70 -5.87
C MET A 105 -17.66 -19.61 -5.28
N ASP A 106 -16.39 -19.25 -5.42
CA ASP A 106 -15.28 -20.02 -4.86
C ASP A 106 -15.37 -20.07 -3.32
N LYS A 107 -15.69 -18.95 -2.68
CA LYS A 107 -15.92 -18.85 -1.23
C LYS A 107 -17.08 -19.74 -0.77
N LYS A 108 -18.22 -19.72 -1.48
CA LYS A 108 -19.37 -20.61 -1.20
C LYS A 108 -19.01 -22.09 -1.36
N ASN A 109 -18.03 -22.39 -2.19
CA ASN A 109 -17.50 -23.73 -2.43
C ASN A 109 -16.25 -24.04 -1.57
N ASN A 110 -16.08 -23.34 -0.44
CA ASN A 110 -14.97 -23.50 0.50
C ASN A 110 -13.58 -23.45 -0.16
N PHE A 111 -13.42 -22.62 -1.18
CA PHE A 111 -12.19 -22.42 -1.94
C PHE A 111 -11.63 -23.71 -2.58
N THR A 112 -12.48 -24.72 -2.82
CA THR A 112 -12.08 -25.96 -3.50
C THR A 112 -11.96 -25.78 -5.02
N THR A 113 -12.56 -24.73 -5.56
CA THR A 113 -12.33 -24.19 -6.91
C THR A 113 -11.58 -22.87 -6.83
N ASN A 114 -10.92 -22.48 -7.92
CA ASN A 114 -10.12 -21.26 -8.01
C ASN A 114 -10.40 -20.47 -9.30
N TYR A 115 -11.66 -20.40 -9.71
CA TYR A 115 -12.07 -19.67 -10.91
C TYR A 115 -11.72 -18.20 -10.83
N PHE A 116 -11.98 -17.58 -9.68
CA PHE A 116 -11.66 -16.17 -9.44
C PHE A 116 -10.15 -15.93 -9.58
N VAL A 117 -9.34 -16.72 -8.89
CA VAL A 117 -7.88 -16.55 -8.93
C VAL A 117 -7.33 -16.72 -10.35
N LYS A 118 -7.79 -17.74 -11.09
CA LYS A 118 -7.32 -18.02 -12.46
C LYS A 118 -7.71 -16.96 -13.48
N THR A 119 -8.89 -16.34 -13.32
CA THR A 119 -9.46 -15.44 -14.34
C THR A 119 -9.37 -13.96 -13.96
N LYS A 120 -9.07 -13.66 -12.69
CA LYS A 120 -9.08 -12.32 -12.14
C LYS A 120 -7.75 -11.97 -11.45
N THR A 121 -7.53 -12.45 -10.23
CA THR A 121 -6.40 -12.04 -9.38
C THR A 121 -5.04 -12.31 -10.03
N MET A 122 -4.82 -13.51 -10.58
CA MET A 122 -3.52 -13.84 -11.18
C MET A 122 -3.25 -13.04 -12.46
N PRO A 123 -4.16 -13.02 -13.47
CA PRO A 123 -3.98 -12.16 -14.64
C PRO A 123 -3.64 -10.71 -14.29
N GLU A 124 -4.31 -10.11 -13.29
CA GLU A 124 -4.01 -8.75 -12.81
C GLU A 124 -2.60 -8.63 -12.25
N LEU A 125 -2.16 -9.55 -11.39
CA LEU A 125 -0.82 -9.52 -10.80
C LEU A 125 0.28 -9.66 -11.87
N TYR A 126 0.13 -10.60 -12.81
CA TYR A 126 1.08 -10.76 -13.92
C TYR A 126 1.12 -9.52 -14.82
N GLU A 127 -0.04 -8.92 -15.09
CA GLU A 127 -0.18 -7.68 -15.87
C GLU A 127 0.53 -6.51 -15.17
N LEU A 128 0.25 -6.29 -13.87
CA LEU A 128 0.86 -5.22 -13.07
C LEU A 128 2.39 -5.31 -13.09
N VAL A 129 2.93 -6.52 -12.88
CA VAL A 129 4.37 -6.74 -12.88
C VAL A 129 4.98 -6.50 -14.25
N SER A 130 4.33 -7.01 -15.30
CA SER A 130 4.86 -6.91 -16.66
C SER A 130 4.82 -5.48 -17.20
N GLN A 131 3.74 -4.74 -16.90
CA GLN A 131 3.54 -3.38 -17.41
C GLN A 131 4.26 -2.32 -16.56
N TYR A 132 4.10 -2.38 -15.25
CA TYR A 132 4.56 -1.32 -14.36
C TYR A 132 5.84 -1.65 -13.62
N GLN A 133 6.34 -2.89 -13.66
CA GLN A 133 7.63 -3.31 -13.10
C GLN A 133 7.88 -2.77 -11.67
N PRO A 134 6.95 -2.96 -10.71
CA PRO A 134 7.11 -2.47 -9.36
C PRO A 134 8.27 -3.19 -8.65
N GLU A 135 8.94 -2.47 -7.76
CA GLU A 135 10.00 -2.97 -6.88
C GLU A 135 9.44 -3.46 -5.54
N VAL A 136 8.18 -3.14 -5.22
CA VAL A 136 7.45 -3.71 -4.09
C VAL A 136 6.10 -4.21 -4.56
N ILE A 137 5.77 -5.48 -4.26
CA ILE A 137 4.40 -5.98 -4.35
C ILE A 137 3.88 -6.23 -2.94
N TRP A 138 2.92 -5.41 -2.53
CA TRP A 138 2.32 -5.48 -1.20
C TRP A 138 0.94 -6.12 -1.32
N SER A 139 0.83 -7.43 -1.05
CA SER A 139 -0.46 -8.12 -1.14
C SER A 139 -1.29 -7.95 0.13
N ASP A 140 -2.60 -8.11 0.02
CA ASP A 140 -3.52 -8.08 1.15
C ASP A 140 -4.80 -8.84 0.84
N GLY A 141 -5.65 -9.11 1.85
CA GLY A 141 -6.90 -9.80 1.60
C GLY A 141 -6.77 -11.32 1.45
N ASP A 142 -5.68 -11.87 1.98
CA ASP A 142 -5.31 -13.27 1.87
C ASP A 142 -5.97 -14.16 2.93
N TRP A 143 -6.48 -13.55 4.02
CA TRP A 143 -6.87 -14.22 5.26
C TRP A 143 -8.01 -15.25 5.17
N GLU A 144 -8.77 -15.29 4.07
CA GLU A 144 -9.88 -16.24 3.92
C GLU A 144 -9.45 -17.59 3.32
N ALA A 145 -8.28 -17.68 2.69
CA ALA A 145 -7.86 -18.88 2.00
C ALA A 145 -6.34 -19.10 2.08
N HIS A 146 -5.93 -20.36 1.90
CA HIS A 146 -4.52 -20.72 1.86
C HIS A 146 -3.83 -20.25 0.57
N ASP A 147 -2.50 -20.19 0.62
CA ASP A 147 -1.60 -19.84 -0.48
C ASP A 147 -1.83 -20.65 -1.76
N TRP A 148 -2.25 -21.92 -1.63
CA TRP A 148 -2.57 -22.77 -2.79
C TRP A 148 -3.85 -22.34 -3.54
N TYR A 149 -4.85 -21.77 -2.86
CA TYR A 149 -6.04 -21.23 -3.53
C TYR A 149 -5.65 -19.98 -4.31
N TRP A 150 -4.94 -19.07 -3.64
CA TRP A 150 -4.42 -17.84 -4.21
C TRP A 150 -3.40 -18.07 -5.33
N ASN A 151 -2.85 -19.28 -5.45
CA ASN A 151 -1.76 -19.61 -6.37
C ASN A 151 -0.49 -18.76 -6.12
N SER A 152 -0.28 -18.34 -4.87
CA SER A 152 0.79 -17.43 -4.45
C SER A 152 2.16 -18.03 -4.71
N THR A 153 2.36 -19.32 -4.41
CA THR A 153 3.66 -19.98 -4.55
C THR A 153 4.15 -20.01 -6.00
N VAL A 154 3.25 -20.27 -6.96
CA VAL A 154 3.58 -20.25 -8.39
C VAL A 154 3.87 -18.84 -8.86
N PHE A 155 3.06 -17.85 -8.46
CA PHE A 155 3.29 -16.46 -8.79
C PHE A 155 4.62 -15.95 -8.25
N LEU A 156 4.91 -16.17 -6.97
CA LEU A 156 6.17 -15.76 -6.33
C LEU A 156 7.38 -16.47 -6.95
N ALA A 157 7.25 -17.76 -7.29
CA ALA A 157 8.32 -18.47 -8.01
C ALA A 157 8.60 -17.86 -9.38
N TRP A 158 7.58 -17.45 -10.13
CA TRP A 158 7.78 -16.71 -11.38
C TRP A 158 8.38 -15.32 -11.12
N LEU A 159 7.87 -14.61 -10.11
CA LEU A 159 8.28 -13.26 -9.75
C LEU A 159 9.78 -13.19 -9.50
N PHE A 160 10.30 -14.08 -8.67
CA PHE A 160 11.72 -14.10 -8.28
C PHE A 160 12.66 -14.79 -9.26
N ASN A 161 12.16 -15.65 -10.18
CA ASN A 161 13.04 -16.36 -11.11
C ASN A 161 13.04 -15.77 -12.53
N SER A 162 11.91 -15.25 -13.00
CA SER A 162 11.66 -15.04 -14.43
C SER A 162 10.99 -13.70 -14.78
N SER A 163 10.45 -12.98 -13.81
CA SER A 163 9.80 -11.69 -14.09
C SER A 163 10.80 -10.60 -14.50
N PRO A 164 10.34 -9.50 -15.12
CA PRO A 164 11.19 -8.35 -15.45
C PRO A 164 11.81 -7.66 -14.23
N VAL A 165 11.31 -7.91 -13.02
CA VAL A 165 11.73 -7.26 -11.76
C VAL A 165 12.39 -8.23 -10.78
N LYS A 166 12.72 -9.45 -11.22
CA LYS A 166 13.26 -10.53 -10.39
C LYS A 166 14.49 -10.14 -9.54
N ASP A 167 15.28 -9.17 -10.01
CA ASP A 167 16.52 -8.75 -9.35
C ASP A 167 16.31 -7.61 -8.35
N THR A 168 15.12 -7.00 -8.29
CA THR A 168 14.83 -5.82 -7.46
C THR A 168 13.60 -5.98 -6.57
N VAL A 169 12.63 -6.80 -6.97
CA VAL A 169 11.33 -6.88 -6.31
C VAL A 169 11.41 -7.48 -4.92
N VAL A 170 10.64 -6.92 -3.99
CA VAL A 170 10.37 -7.49 -2.67
C VAL A 170 8.87 -7.64 -2.43
N VAL A 171 8.48 -8.61 -1.61
CA VAL A 171 7.08 -8.84 -1.24
C VAL A 171 6.90 -8.84 0.27
N ASN A 172 5.73 -8.41 0.74
CA ASN A 172 5.33 -8.60 2.13
C ASN A 172 4.95 -10.06 2.42
N ASP A 173 4.38 -10.33 3.60
CA ASP A 173 4.07 -11.67 4.12
C ASP A 173 2.57 -12.04 4.07
N ARG A 174 1.77 -11.35 3.25
CA ARG A 174 0.30 -11.52 3.20
C ARG A 174 -0.17 -12.30 1.98
N TRP A 175 0.29 -13.55 1.86
CA TRP A 175 0.08 -14.39 0.68
C TRP A 175 -0.78 -15.63 0.92
N GLY A 176 -1.39 -15.78 2.11
CA GLY A 176 -2.32 -16.85 2.43
C GLY A 176 -2.40 -17.15 3.94
N ILE A 177 -3.42 -17.91 4.32
CA ILE A 177 -3.55 -18.43 5.69
C ILE A 177 -2.26 -19.13 6.13
N GLY A 178 -1.71 -18.64 7.23
CA GLY A 178 -0.52 -19.22 7.86
C GLY A 178 0.80 -18.76 7.25
N ILE A 179 0.80 -17.74 6.38
CA ILE A 179 2.00 -17.15 5.76
C ILE A 179 2.49 -15.91 6.52
N ASN A 180 1.55 -15.12 7.03
CA ASN A 180 1.82 -13.90 7.79
C ASN A 180 2.78 -14.14 8.96
N CYS A 181 3.77 -13.24 9.11
CA CYS A 181 4.88 -13.30 10.06
C CYS A 181 5.78 -14.55 9.94
N LYS A 182 5.78 -15.22 8.78
CA LYS A 182 6.54 -16.46 8.54
C LYS A 182 7.23 -16.54 7.19
N HIS A 183 6.64 -15.97 6.13
CA HIS A 183 7.25 -16.02 4.79
C HIS A 183 6.92 -14.76 3.99
N GLY A 184 7.96 -14.11 3.49
CA GLY A 184 7.93 -12.87 2.73
C GLY A 184 9.34 -12.30 2.65
N SER A 185 9.61 -11.33 1.78
CA SER A 185 10.90 -10.62 1.77
C SER A 185 11.07 -9.77 3.03
N TYR A 186 9.96 -9.32 3.60
CA TYR A 186 9.86 -8.68 4.91
C TYR A 186 8.51 -9.00 5.53
N TYR A 187 8.41 -8.87 6.85
CA TYR A 187 7.19 -9.16 7.60
C TYR A 187 6.39 -7.89 7.89
N THR A 188 5.08 -8.01 7.82
CA THR A 188 4.16 -7.00 8.33
C THR A 188 3.44 -7.50 9.57
N CYS A 189 3.21 -8.80 9.74
CA CYS A 189 2.59 -9.46 10.92
C CYS A 189 1.15 -9.00 11.28
N SER A 190 0.89 -7.70 11.38
CA SER A 190 -0.42 -7.07 11.58
C SER A 190 -0.44 -5.64 11.05
N ASP A 191 -1.61 -5.00 10.98
CA ASP A 191 -1.68 -3.56 10.75
C ASP A 191 -1.00 -2.80 11.89
N ARG A 192 -0.26 -1.72 11.55
CA ARG A 192 0.51 -0.91 12.51
C ARG A 192 1.47 -1.73 13.36
N TYR A 193 2.02 -2.82 12.79
CA TYR A 193 2.95 -3.68 13.51
C TYR A 193 4.19 -2.89 13.92
N ASN A 194 4.43 -2.83 15.23
CA ASN A 194 5.62 -2.23 15.82
C ASN A 194 5.95 -3.04 17.08
N PRO A 195 6.84 -4.04 16.99
CA PRO A 195 7.09 -5.00 18.06
C PRO A 195 7.80 -4.38 19.28
N GLY A 196 8.38 -3.19 19.14
CA GLY A 196 9.13 -2.53 20.23
C GLY A 196 10.42 -3.27 20.65
N VAL A 197 10.77 -4.34 19.94
CA VAL A 197 11.99 -5.14 20.16
C VAL A 197 12.57 -5.55 18.81
N LEU A 198 13.89 -5.74 18.76
CA LEU A 198 14.59 -6.18 17.55
C LEU A 198 14.04 -7.53 17.06
N GLN A 199 13.84 -7.64 15.74
CA GLN A 199 13.40 -8.87 15.08
C GLN A 199 14.55 -9.50 14.29
N ASP A 200 14.54 -10.83 14.17
CA ASP A 200 15.55 -11.59 13.41
C ASP A 200 15.34 -11.51 11.89
N HIS A 201 14.16 -11.07 11.44
CA HIS A 201 13.81 -10.89 10.04
C HIS A 201 13.42 -9.44 9.78
N LYS A 202 13.68 -8.95 8.56
CA LYS A 202 13.27 -7.60 8.16
C LYS A 202 11.75 -7.48 8.27
N TRP A 203 11.26 -6.33 8.72
CA TRP A 203 9.84 -6.06 8.88
C TRP A 203 9.50 -4.61 8.52
N GLU A 204 8.21 -4.34 8.33
CA GLU A 204 7.66 -3.05 7.95
C GLU A 204 6.46 -2.69 8.83
N ASN A 205 6.49 -1.48 9.40
CA ASN A 205 5.37 -0.85 10.08
C ASN A 205 4.51 -0.12 9.05
N ALA A 206 3.51 -0.80 8.49
CA ALA A 206 2.48 -0.15 7.70
C ALA A 206 1.47 0.55 8.64
N MET A 207 1.45 1.88 8.61
CA MET A 207 0.62 2.69 9.51
C MET A 207 -0.13 3.81 8.80
N THR A 208 -1.09 4.40 9.50
CA THR A 208 -1.96 5.46 8.98
C THR A 208 -1.68 6.79 9.67
N LEU A 209 -1.68 7.87 8.88
CA LEU A 209 -1.58 9.23 9.40
C LEU A 209 -2.91 9.67 10.04
N ASP A 210 -4.04 9.31 9.45
CA ASP A 210 -5.35 9.35 10.12
C ASP A 210 -5.43 8.18 11.12
N ARG A 211 -5.66 8.50 12.39
CA ARG A 211 -5.72 7.52 13.49
C ARG A 211 -6.78 6.44 13.26
N LEU A 212 -7.81 6.72 12.47
CA LEU A 212 -8.98 5.87 12.31
C LEU A 212 -9.06 5.16 10.95
N SER A 213 -8.37 5.64 9.92
CA SER A 213 -8.64 5.19 8.54
C SER A 213 -7.41 5.16 7.63
N TRP A 214 -7.42 4.19 6.70
CA TRP A 214 -6.50 4.14 5.55
C TRP A 214 -7.00 5.04 4.41
N GLY A 215 -8.29 4.98 4.10
CA GLY A 215 -8.94 5.82 3.09
C GLY A 215 -9.30 7.21 3.61
N TYR A 216 -9.56 8.14 2.69
CA TYR A 216 -9.95 9.51 3.01
C TYR A 216 -11.27 9.60 3.78
N ARG A 217 -11.27 10.39 4.86
CA ARG A 217 -12.46 10.72 5.66
C ARG A 217 -12.76 12.21 5.57
N ARG A 218 -13.91 12.55 4.99
CA ARG A 218 -14.34 13.95 4.77
C ARG A 218 -14.70 14.68 6.06
N GLU A 219 -15.01 13.93 7.12
CA GLU A 219 -15.42 14.42 8.43
C GLU A 219 -14.27 14.44 9.45
N ALA A 220 -13.07 14.01 9.05
CA ALA A 220 -11.91 13.99 9.92
C ALA A 220 -11.57 15.40 10.42
N THR A 221 -11.23 15.48 11.70
CA THR A 221 -10.81 16.72 12.36
C THR A 221 -9.32 16.69 12.69
N LEU A 222 -8.73 17.82 13.08
CA LEU A 222 -7.29 17.90 13.36
C LEU A 222 -6.81 16.85 14.38
N SER A 223 -7.61 16.57 15.41
CA SER A 223 -7.27 15.57 16.45
C SER A 223 -7.23 14.14 15.93
N ASP A 224 -7.87 13.87 14.79
CA ASP A 224 -7.89 12.55 14.18
C ASP A 224 -6.58 12.23 13.45
N TYR A 225 -5.73 13.23 13.20
CA TYR A 225 -4.45 13.04 12.56
C TYR A 225 -3.33 12.91 13.59
N LEU A 226 -2.33 12.08 13.27
CA LEU A 226 -1.09 12.04 14.03
C LEU A 226 -0.37 13.39 13.95
N SER A 227 0.21 13.80 15.07
CA SER A 227 1.11 14.94 15.09
C SER A 227 2.45 14.56 14.46
N ILE A 228 3.26 15.55 14.07
CA ILE A 228 4.63 15.27 13.64
C ILE A 228 5.44 14.59 14.75
N HIS A 229 5.19 14.92 16.02
CA HIS A 229 5.85 14.27 17.15
C HIS A 229 5.51 12.78 17.23
N ASP A 230 4.24 12.41 17.02
CA ASP A 230 3.82 11.00 16.97
C ASP A 230 4.51 10.25 15.82
N LEU A 231 4.61 10.88 14.65
CA LEU A 231 5.27 10.29 13.47
C LEU A 231 6.77 10.09 13.69
N LEU A 232 7.47 11.10 14.23
CA LEU A 232 8.90 11.01 14.53
C LEU A 232 9.21 9.98 15.61
N THR A 233 8.37 9.91 16.64
CA THR A 233 8.49 8.89 17.70
C THR A 233 8.33 7.49 17.10
N THR A 234 7.32 7.31 16.25
CA THR A 234 7.08 6.01 15.59
C THR A 234 8.21 5.65 14.63
N LEU A 235 8.77 6.62 13.90
CA LEU A 235 9.92 6.42 13.03
C LEU A 235 11.15 5.95 13.82
N ALA A 236 11.49 6.66 14.91
CA ALA A 236 12.63 6.31 15.75
C ALA A 236 12.49 4.89 16.33
N GLN A 237 11.32 4.57 16.91
CA GLN A 237 10.99 3.23 17.39
C GLN A 237 11.14 2.15 16.32
N THR A 238 10.59 2.40 15.14
CA THR A 238 10.57 1.43 14.05
C THR A 238 12.00 1.14 13.57
N VAL A 239 12.79 2.19 13.35
CA VAL A 239 14.16 2.08 12.82
C VAL A 239 15.11 1.50 13.85
N SER A 240 15.00 1.87 15.15
CA SER A 240 15.87 1.31 16.19
C SER A 240 15.68 -0.21 16.37
N CYS A 241 14.46 -0.70 16.11
CA CYS A 241 14.10 -2.13 16.06
C CYS A 241 14.26 -2.79 14.68
N GLY A 242 14.90 -2.11 13.72
CA GLY A 242 15.27 -2.67 12.41
C GLY A 242 14.16 -2.70 11.35
N GLY A 243 13.01 -2.09 11.62
CA GLY A 243 11.89 -2.01 10.70
C GLY A 243 12.02 -0.89 9.65
N ASN A 244 11.19 -0.96 8.61
CA ASN A 244 10.88 0.19 7.76
C ASN A 244 9.54 0.79 8.18
N LEU A 245 9.34 2.10 7.98
CA LEU A 245 8.07 2.77 8.24
C LEU A 245 7.37 3.10 6.91
N LEU A 246 6.15 2.60 6.74
CA LEU A 246 5.28 2.92 5.60
C LEU A 246 4.09 3.74 6.10
N VAL A 247 4.13 5.06 5.86
CA VAL A 247 3.09 5.99 6.29
C VAL A 247 2.05 6.19 5.19
N ASN A 248 0.83 5.72 5.43
CA ASN A 248 -0.29 5.86 4.51
C ASN A 248 -0.86 7.29 4.52
N VAL A 249 -1.16 7.78 3.32
CA VAL A 249 -1.98 8.96 3.07
C VAL A 249 -3.24 8.55 2.30
N GLY A 250 -4.37 9.20 2.59
CA GLY A 250 -5.65 8.98 1.93
C GLY A 250 -6.03 10.17 1.05
N PRO A 251 -5.76 10.14 -0.27
CA PRO A 251 -6.12 11.21 -1.20
C PRO A 251 -7.64 11.39 -1.32
N THR A 252 -8.06 12.59 -1.69
CA THR A 252 -9.46 12.90 -2.00
C THR A 252 -9.89 12.27 -3.33
N HIS A 253 -11.21 12.12 -3.55
CA HIS A 253 -11.74 11.56 -4.80
C HIS A 253 -11.36 12.38 -6.05
N ASP A 254 -10.99 13.65 -5.88
CA ASP A 254 -10.60 14.56 -6.94
C ASP A 254 -9.07 14.58 -7.13
N GLY A 255 -8.32 13.71 -6.44
CA GLY A 255 -6.90 13.48 -6.72
C GLY A 255 -5.92 14.33 -5.92
N ARG A 256 -6.37 15.08 -4.91
CA ARG A 256 -5.51 15.90 -4.07
C ARG A 256 -5.04 15.14 -2.83
N LEU A 257 -3.80 15.41 -2.42
CA LEU A 257 -3.36 15.10 -1.07
C LEU A 257 -4.01 16.10 -0.09
N PRO A 258 -4.72 15.65 0.95
CA PRO A 258 -5.23 16.57 1.97
C PRO A 258 -4.08 17.40 2.55
N THR A 259 -4.27 18.72 2.64
CA THR A 259 -3.21 19.67 3.06
C THR A 259 -2.56 19.30 4.39
N ILE A 260 -3.34 18.76 5.34
CA ILE A 260 -2.81 18.31 6.63
C ILE A 260 -1.88 17.09 6.51
N MET A 261 -2.15 16.19 5.57
CA MET A 261 -1.29 15.03 5.31
C MET A 261 -0.01 15.47 4.60
N GLU A 262 -0.12 16.36 3.61
CA GLU A 262 1.05 16.97 2.96
C GLU A 262 1.93 17.72 3.97
N GLU A 263 1.35 18.52 4.86
CA GLU A 263 2.08 19.24 5.90
C GLU A 263 2.90 18.27 6.77
N ARG A 264 2.31 17.17 7.24
CA ARG A 264 3.00 16.16 8.05
C ARG A 264 4.11 15.45 7.29
N LEU A 265 3.89 15.13 6.02
CA LEU A 265 4.91 14.55 5.15
C LEU A 265 6.10 15.50 4.98
N ARG A 266 5.87 16.78 4.69
CA ARG A 266 6.94 17.78 4.56
C ARG A 266 7.67 18.02 5.88
N GLN A 267 6.95 18.06 7.00
CA GLN A 267 7.55 18.17 8.33
C GLN A 267 8.48 16.99 8.64
N LEU A 268 8.10 15.78 8.24
CA LEU A 268 8.95 14.60 8.36
C LEU A 268 10.22 14.75 7.53
N GLY A 269 10.08 15.23 6.29
CA GLY A 269 11.20 15.50 5.41
C GLY A 269 12.16 16.57 5.94
N TRP A 270 11.67 17.67 6.49
CA TRP A 270 12.51 18.70 7.11
C TRP A 270 13.34 18.15 8.27
N TRP A 271 12.75 17.25 9.06
CA TRP A 271 13.50 16.60 10.13
C TRP A 271 14.54 15.62 9.59
N LEU A 272 14.21 14.86 8.55
CA LEU A 272 15.10 13.90 7.88
C LEU A 272 16.23 14.57 7.08
N ASP A 273 16.06 15.80 6.60
CA ASP A 273 17.13 16.56 5.95
C ASP A 273 18.30 16.81 6.92
N ILE A 274 17.96 17.08 8.19
CA ILE A 274 18.95 17.32 9.25
C ILE A 274 19.45 16.00 9.86
N ASN A 275 18.53 15.06 10.13
CA ASN A 275 18.81 13.87 10.97
C ASN A 275 18.86 12.56 10.18
N GLY A 276 18.74 12.60 8.85
CA GLY A 276 18.58 11.43 8.00
C GLY A 276 19.74 10.44 8.06
N ALA A 277 20.96 10.89 8.38
CA ALA A 277 22.10 10.00 8.58
C ALA A 277 21.92 9.02 9.76
N ALA A 278 21.07 9.35 10.74
CA ALA A 278 20.69 8.46 11.84
C ALA A 278 19.54 7.50 11.48
N VAL A 279 18.97 7.63 10.27
CA VAL A 279 17.81 6.84 9.81
C VAL A 279 18.18 5.99 8.60
N TYR A 280 18.67 6.61 7.52
CA TYR A 280 18.92 5.92 6.27
C TYR A 280 20.14 5.02 6.37
N SER A 281 19.99 3.77 5.89
CA SER A 281 21.05 2.78 5.80
C SER A 281 21.73 2.45 7.14
N THR A 282 21.13 2.80 8.26
CA THR A 282 21.60 2.41 9.59
C THR A 282 21.28 0.94 9.86
N LYS A 283 21.87 0.41 10.93
CA LYS A 283 21.59 -0.93 11.45
C LYS A 283 21.24 -0.81 12.92
N PRO A 284 20.33 -1.65 13.44
CA PRO A 284 20.04 -1.68 14.87
C PRO A 284 21.30 -1.84 15.71
N TRP A 285 21.41 -1.07 16.79
CA TRP A 285 22.41 -1.32 17.85
C TRP A 285 22.00 -2.58 18.63
N THR A 286 22.90 -3.13 19.44
CA THR A 286 22.59 -4.12 20.50
C THR A 286 21.54 -3.67 21.56
N HIS A 287 21.14 -2.40 21.58
CA HIS A 287 20.15 -1.82 22.50
C HIS A 287 19.23 -0.89 21.69
N GLN A 288 17.93 -1.07 21.81
CA GLN A 288 16.90 -0.39 21.00
C GLN A 288 16.36 0.89 21.66
N ASN A 289 16.61 1.08 22.95
CA ASN A 289 16.15 2.22 23.73
C ASN A 289 17.10 2.52 24.90
N ASP A 290 16.97 3.72 25.43
CA ASP A 290 17.65 4.11 26.67
C ASP A 290 16.91 3.50 27.87
N SER A 291 17.63 2.72 28.68
CA SER A 291 17.07 2.08 29.87
C SER A 291 16.80 3.06 31.03
N PHE A 292 17.37 4.26 30.97
CA PHE A 292 17.19 5.31 31.97
C PHE A 292 16.23 6.41 31.51
N THR A 293 16.27 6.79 30.22
CA THR A 293 15.48 7.90 29.68
C THR A 293 14.25 7.39 28.92
N HIS A 294 13.08 7.51 29.54
CA HIS A 294 11.82 7.09 28.91
C HIS A 294 11.54 7.86 27.61
N GLY A 295 11.22 7.13 26.54
CA GLY A 295 10.86 7.70 25.23
C GLY A 295 12.05 8.00 24.32
N VAL A 296 13.26 7.61 24.70
CA VAL A 296 14.47 7.69 23.85
C VAL A 296 14.73 6.32 23.22
N TRP A 297 14.81 6.28 21.89
CA TRP A 297 14.94 5.10 21.04
C TRP A 297 16.17 5.22 20.13
#